data_AF-A0A151F786-F1
#
_entry.id   AF-A0A151F786-F1
#
_cell.length_a   1.000
_cell.length_b   1.000
_cell.length_c   1.000
_cell.angle_alpha   90.00
_cell.angle_beta   90.00
_cell.angle_gamma   90.00
#
_symmetry.space_group_name_H-M   'P 1'
#
loop_
_entity.id
_entity.type
_entity.pdbx_description
1 polymer ?
#
loop_
_entity_poly.entity_id
_entity_poly.type
_entity_poly.pdbx_seq_one_letter_code
_entity_poly.pdbx_strand_id
1 'polypeptide(L)'
;MVLPVGIPWKPEVWFLYHVLKNDFRLCFAHIIKKYHISVSSFYSRLKKIKAQTDVIVPFYPLGQMMYTTFHFLIKSRYHQFLIDCFSELPAWSSHCRVKDYLFSRIPISKLAAHATFFELLSSMRHSGFIEDYEMAIPFRSERIQPGAPPPPPSP
;
A
#
# COMPACT_ATOMS: atom_id res chain seq x y z
N MET A 1 -24.04 9.91 -0.53
CA MET A 1 -23.36 8.60 -0.56
C MET A 1 -23.42 8.02 0.84
N VAL A 2 -24.16 6.94 1.06
CA VAL A 2 -24.18 6.24 2.34
C VAL A 2 -22.95 5.33 2.35
N LEU A 3 -22.07 5.47 3.34
CA LEU A 3 -20.93 4.57 3.48
C LEU A 3 -21.44 3.13 3.73
N PRO A 4 -20.83 2.10 3.14
CA PRO A 4 -21.23 0.72 3.42
C PRO A 4 -21.10 0.44 4.93
N VAL A 5 -22.12 -0.20 5.50
CA VAL A 5 -22.09 -0.65 6.89
C VAL A 5 -21.02 -1.75 6.99
N GLY A 6 -19.92 -1.44 7.68
CA GLY A 6 -18.83 -2.39 7.87
C GLY A 6 -19.29 -3.63 8.63
N ILE A 7 -18.82 -4.81 8.24
CA ILE A 7 -19.08 -6.05 8.97
C ILE A 7 -18.06 -6.14 10.12
N PRO A 8 -18.48 -6.10 11.39
CA PRO A 8 -17.53 -6.11 12.50
C PRO A 8 -16.88 -7.48 12.67
N TRP A 9 -15.57 -7.48 12.91
CA TRP A 9 -14.84 -8.67 13.34
C TRP A 9 -14.98 -8.92 14.84
N LYS A 10 -15.11 -10.20 15.18
CA LYS A 10 -14.95 -10.65 16.57
C LYS A 10 -13.50 -10.47 17.03
N PRO A 11 -13.24 -10.32 18.34
CA PRO A 11 -11.89 -10.16 18.87
C PRO A 11 -10.89 -11.21 18.39
N GLU A 12 -11.34 -12.46 18.22
CA GLU A 12 -10.45 -13.55 17.79
C GLU A 12 -10.01 -13.45 16.31
N VAL A 13 -10.83 -12.81 15.47
CA VAL A 13 -10.49 -12.52 14.07
C VAL A 13 -9.53 -11.35 14.00
N TRP A 14 -9.78 -10.28 14.79
CA TRP A 14 -8.86 -9.15 14.96
C TRP A 14 -7.47 -9.59 15.41
N PHE A 15 -7.42 -10.50 16.39
CA PHE A 15 -6.17 -11.07 16.87
C PHE A 15 -5.39 -11.74 15.72
N LEU A 16 -6.02 -12.64 14.97
CA LEU A 16 -5.35 -13.35 13.88
C LEU A 16 -4.95 -12.40 12.74
N TYR A 17 -5.78 -11.39 12.44
CA TYR A 17 -5.43 -10.34 11.49
C TYR A 17 -4.15 -9.62 11.91
N HIS A 18 -4.01 -9.21 13.17
CA HIS A 18 -2.80 -8.53 13.63
C HIS A 18 -1.54 -9.40 13.58
N VAL A 19 -1.69 -10.72 13.73
CA VAL A 19 -0.58 -11.67 13.53
C VAL A 19 -0.16 -11.75 12.06
N LEU A 20 -1.11 -11.68 11.13
CA LEU A 20 -0.88 -11.94 9.70
C LEU A 20 -0.70 -10.68 8.82
N LYS A 21 -1.15 -9.51 9.27
CA LYS A 21 -1.31 -8.29 8.44
C LYS A 21 -0.03 -7.82 7.72
N ASN A 22 1.14 -8.12 8.30
CA ASN A 22 2.43 -7.67 7.77
C ASN A 22 3.18 -8.77 7.03
N ASP A 23 2.89 -10.05 7.32
CA ASP A 23 3.50 -11.19 6.65
C ASP A 23 2.50 -12.33 6.53
N PHE A 24 1.92 -12.46 5.35
CA PHE A 24 0.97 -13.53 5.05
C PHE A 24 1.67 -14.83 4.63
N ARG A 25 3.01 -14.85 4.54
CA ARG A 25 3.81 -16.01 4.13
C ARG A 25 4.28 -16.87 5.31
N LEU A 26 3.93 -16.46 6.53
CA LEU A 26 4.28 -17.20 7.74
C LEU A 26 3.79 -18.65 7.68
N CYS A 27 4.57 -19.57 8.25
CA CYS A 27 4.14 -20.96 8.40
C CYS A 27 2.93 -21.04 9.34
N PHE A 28 1.74 -21.32 8.79
CA PHE A 28 0.49 -21.35 9.55
C PHE A 28 0.51 -22.38 10.68
N ALA A 29 1.20 -23.52 10.49
CA ALA A 29 1.35 -24.54 11.53
C ALA A 29 2.06 -23.98 12.79
N HIS A 30 3.07 -23.11 12.60
CA HIS A 30 3.75 -22.46 13.72
C HIS A 30 2.84 -21.49 14.46
N ILE A 31 1.99 -20.75 13.74
CA ILE A 31 1.02 -19.82 14.34
C ILE A 31 -0.03 -20.58 15.15
N ILE A 32 -0.61 -21.64 14.56
CA ILE A 32 -1.59 -22.54 15.19
C ILE A 32 -1.02 -23.08 16.50
N LYS A 33 0.21 -23.60 16.48
CA LYS A 33 0.90 -24.14 17.66
C LYS A 33 1.21 -23.06 18.70
N LYS A 34 1.78 -21.93 18.27
CA LYS A 34 2.24 -20.83 19.15
C LYS A 34 1.09 -20.21 19.95
N TYR A 35 -0.09 -20.06 19.34
CA TYR A 35 -1.23 -19.41 19.98
C TYR A 35 -2.32 -20.40 20.41
N HIS A 36 -2.02 -21.71 20.40
CA HIS A 36 -2.93 -22.77 20.81
C HIS A 36 -4.33 -22.66 20.14
N ILE A 37 -4.36 -22.30 18.86
CA ILE A 37 -5.60 -22.17 18.10
C ILE A 37 -5.91 -23.52 17.48
N SER A 38 -7.14 -24.02 17.61
CA SER A 38 -7.53 -25.24 16.87
C SER A 38 -7.46 -25.00 15.37
N VAL A 39 -7.08 -26.02 14.60
CA VAL A 39 -6.92 -25.93 13.13
C VAL A 39 -8.19 -25.42 12.46
N SER A 40 -9.36 -25.94 12.86
CA SER A 40 -10.66 -25.53 12.32
C SER A 40 -10.99 -24.05 12.62
N SER A 41 -10.70 -23.60 13.85
CA SER A 41 -10.89 -22.21 14.27
C SER A 41 -9.95 -21.27 13.50
N PHE A 42 -8.69 -21.66 13.30
CA PHE A 42 -7.73 -20.89 12.51
C PHE A 42 -8.21 -20.67 11.08
N TYR A 43 -8.56 -21.74 10.36
CA TYR A 43 -8.99 -21.62 8.96
C TYR A 43 -10.34 -20.89 8.81
N SER A 44 -11.25 -21.03 9.78
CA SER A 44 -12.50 -20.26 9.81
C SER A 44 -12.25 -18.75 9.95
N ARG A 45 -11.34 -18.36 10.84
CA ARG A 45 -10.92 -16.95 11.01
C ARG A 45 -10.17 -16.45 9.77
N LEU A 46 -9.25 -17.24 9.21
CA LEU A 46 -8.50 -16.91 8.00
C LEU A 46 -9.43 -16.66 6.81
N LYS A 47 -10.48 -17.47 6.65
CA LYS A 47 -11.50 -17.29 5.62
C LYS A 47 -12.22 -15.94 5.77
N LYS A 48 -12.56 -15.53 7.00
CA LYS A 48 -13.18 -14.21 7.27
C LYS A 48 -12.25 -13.05 6.95
N ILE A 49 -10.97 -13.18 7.30
CA ILE A 49 -9.95 -12.17 6.96
C ILE A 49 -9.87 -12.03 5.45
N LYS A 50 -9.64 -13.13 4.72
CA LYS A 50 -9.55 -13.13 3.25
C LYS A 50 -10.81 -12.59 2.55
N ALA A 51 -11.98 -12.74 3.14
CA ALA A 51 -13.24 -12.24 2.57
C ALA A 51 -13.42 -10.73 2.72
N GLN A 52 -12.62 -10.07 3.57
CA GLN A 52 -12.81 -8.65 3.94
C GLN A 52 -11.52 -7.83 3.83
N THR A 53 -10.44 -8.42 3.32
CA THR A 53 -9.16 -7.76 3.11
C THR A 53 -8.53 -8.18 1.80
N ASP A 54 -7.83 -7.25 1.17
CA ASP A 54 -6.96 -7.54 0.04
C ASP A 54 -5.55 -7.92 0.50
N VAL A 55 -4.93 -8.82 -0.26
CA VAL A 55 -3.50 -9.14 -0.10
C VAL A 55 -2.74 -8.39 -1.18
N ILE A 56 -1.93 -7.42 -0.77
CA ILE A 56 -1.12 -6.62 -1.68
C ILE A 56 0.33 -7.10 -1.57
N VAL A 57 0.91 -7.50 -2.70
CA VAL A 57 2.33 -7.84 -2.81
C VAL A 57 2.99 -6.73 -3.63
N PRO A 58 3.58 -5.71 -2.98
CA PRO A 58 4.11 -4.57 -3.71
C PRO A 58 5.40 -4.97 -4.44
N PHE A 59 5.50 -4.57 -5.71
CA PHE A 59 6.62 -4.85 -6.60
C PHE A 59 7.61 -3.66 -6.63
N TYR A 60 8.89 -3.93 -6.39
CA TYR A 60 9.99 -2.96 -6.44
C TYR A 60 11.21 -3.61 -7.10
N PRO A 61 11.40 -3.50 -8.42
CA PRO A 61 12.41 -4.28 -9.16
C PRO A 61 13.85 -3.97 -8.72
N LEU A 62 14.14 -2.75 -8.26
CA LEU A 62 15.46 -2.38 -7.73
C LEU A 62 15.60 -2.59 -6.22
N GLY A 63 14.59 -3.19 -5.57
CA GLY A 63 14.48 -3.26 -4.13
C GLY A 63 13.90 -1.98 -3.50
N GLN A 64 13.10 -2.14 -2.44
CA GLN A 64 12.31 -1.04 -1.86
C GLN A 64 13.16 0.16 -1.40
N MET A 65 14.37 -0.07 -0.91
CA MET A 65 15.28 0.98 -0.43
C MET A 65 15.79 1.93 -1.53
N MET A 66 15.68 1.50 -2.79
CA MET A 66 16.09 2.27 -3.96
C MET A 66 15.01 3.25 -4.45
N TYR A 67 13.88 3.35 -3.77
CA TYR A 67 12.78 4.24 -4.12
C TYR A 67 12.51 5.26 -3.02
N THR A 68 12.18 6.48 -3.43
CA THR A 68 11.55 7.48 -2.56
C THR A 68 10.04 7.41 -2.82
N THR A 69 9.25 7.11 -1.78
CA THR A 69 7.79 7.15 -1.91
C THR A 69 7.31 8.59 -1.76
N PHE A 70 6.50 9.05 -2.70
CA PHE A 70 5.79 10.32 -2.60
C PHE A 70 4.29 10.06 -2.44
N HIS A 71 3.66 10.89 -1.61
CA HIS A 71 2.21 10.99 -1.52
C HIS A 71 1.78 12.26 -2.23
N PHE A 72 0.96 12.11 -3.26
CA PHE A 72 0.37 13.21 -4.00
C PHE A 72 -1.12 13.29 -3.70
N LEU A 73 -1.63 14.50 -3.53
CA LEU A 73 -3.05 14.79 -3.52
C LEU A 73 -3.34 15.69 -4.72
N ILE A 74 -3.81 15.08 -5.82
CA ILE A 74 -3.91 15.72 -7.13
C ILE A 74 -5.34 16.14 -7.39
N LYS A 75 -5.58 17.43 -7.61
CA LYS A 75 -6.88 17.92 -8.07
C LYS A 75 -6.97 17.79 -9.58
N SER A 76 -7.97 17.04 -10.06
CA SER A 76 -8.15 16.78 -11.49
C SER A 76 -9.54 16.20 -11.76
N ARG A 77 -10.08 16.44 -12.96
CA ARG A 77 -11.23 15.70 -13.50
C ARG A 77 -10.83 14.43 -14.28
N TYR A 78 -9.55 14.20 -14.49
CA TYR A 78 -8.97 13.14 -15.32
C TYR A 78 -8.34 12.01 -14.48
N HIS A 79 -8.98 11.60 -13.38
CA HIS A 79 -8.40 10.63 -12.45
C HIS A 79 -7.99 9.31 -13.12
N GLN A 80 -8.81 8.75 -14.00
CA GLN A 80 -8.49 7.47 -14.65
C GLN A 80 -7.24 7.57 -15.53
N PHE A 81 -7.14 8.61 -16.36
CA PHE A 81 -5.97 8.85 -17.20
C PHE A 81 -4.69 8.97 -16.37
N LEU A 82 -4.74 9.71 -15.26
CA LEU A 82 -3.59 9.85 -14.37
C LEU A 82 -3.20 8.51 -13.72
N ILE A 83 -4.17 7.69 -13.31
CA ILE A 83 -3.93 6.34 -12.79
C ILE A 83 -3.25 5.48 -13.84
N ASP A 84 -3.74 5.49 -15.07
CA ASP A 84 -3.16 4.70 -16.17
C ASP A 84 -1.71 5.13 -16.42
N CYS A 85 -1.44 6.44 -16.54
CA CYS A 85 -0.07 6.95 -16.70
C CYS A 85 0.86 6.58 -15.54
N PHE A 86 0.41 6.69 -14.29
CA PHE A 86 1.24 6.34 -13.13
C PHE A 86 1.43 4.83 -12.96
N SER A 87 0.51 4.02 -13.51
CA SER A 87 0.62 2.56 -13.48
C SER A 87 1.67 2.02 -14.44
N GLU A 88 2.11 2.82 -15.42
CA GLU A 88 3.25 2.49 -16.30
C GLU A 88 4.62 2.63 -15.62
N LEU A 89 4.67 3.17 -14.39
CA LEU A 89 5.91 3.24 -13.63
C LEU A 89 6.35 1.83 -13.19
N PRO A 90 7.66 1.51 -13.24
CA PRO A 90 8.18 0.18 -12.96
C PRO A 90 8.27 -0.10 -11.45
N ALA A 91 7.26 0.27 -10.67
CA ALA A 91 7.14 -0.03 -9.25
C ALA A 91 5.69 0.13 -8.80
N TRP A 92 5.31 -0.59 -7.76
CA TRP A 92 3.94 -0.60 -7.26
C TRP A 92 3.50 0.77 -6.75
N SER A 93 2.50 1.36 -7.41
CA SER A 93 1.79 2.54 -6.96
C SER A 93 0.43 2.17 -6.36
N SER A 94 -0.12 3.06 -5.55
CA SER A 94 -1.51 2.94 -5.11
C SER A 94 -2.26 4.25 -5.28
N HIS A 95 -3.52 4.15 -5.68
CA HIS A 95 -4.34 5.27 -6.07
C HIS A 95 -5.71 5.17 -5.39
N CYS A 96 -6.21 6.28 -4.86
CA CYS A 96 -7.50 6.35 -4.21
C CYS A 96 -8.17 7.68 -4.52
N ARG A 97 -9.43 7.65 -4.92
CA ARG A 97 -10.22 8.86 -5.16
C ARG A 97 -10.76 9.40 -3.85
N VAL A 98 -10.52 10.69 -3.60
CA VAL A 98 -11.02 11.43 -2.44
C VAL A 98 -11.77 12.66 -2.94
N LYS A 99 -13.10 12.53 -3.11
CA LYS A 99 -13.95 13.57 -3.74
C LYS A 99 -13.42 13.96 -5.13
N ASP A 100 -12.95 15.19 -5.27
CA ASP A 100 -12.42 15.78 -6.51
C ASP A 100 -10.90 15.59 -6.65
N TYR A 101 -10.27 14.94 -5.66
CA TYR A 101 -8.84 14.68 -5.63
C TYR A 101 -8.55 13.21 -5.90
N LEU A 102 -7.40 12.97 -6.50
CA LEU A 102 -6.75 11.67 -6.60
C LEU A 102 -5.59 11.65 -5.61
N PHE A 103 -5.72 10.84 -4.56
CA PHE A 103 -4.57 10.49 -3.73
C PHE A 103 -3.75 9.41 -4.45
N SER A 104 -2.46 9.67 -4.65
CA SER A 104 -1.53 8.75 -5.31
C SER A 104 -0.29 8.56 -4.45
N ARG A 105 -0.01 7.32 -4.07
CA ARG A 105 1.25 6.90 -3.48
C ARG A 105 2.14 6.33 -4.57
N ILE A 106 3.18 7.06 -4.94
CA ILE A 106 4.03 6.74 -6.10
C ILE A 106 5.48 6.56 -5.62
N PRO A 107 6.08 5.37 -5.78
CA PRO A 107 7.50 5.19 -5.59
C PRO A 107 8.29 5.64 -6.82
N ILE A 108 9.27 6.52 -6.60
CA ILE A 108 10.17 7.01 -7.63
C ILE A 108 11.57 6.49 -7.34
N SER A 109 12.21 5.87 -8.33
CA SER A 109 13.56 5.35 -8.19
C SER A 109 14.54 6.49 -7.92
N LYS A 110 15.41 6.32 -6.92
CA LYS A 110 16.50 7.25 -6.59
C LYS A 110 17.58 7.29 -7.68
N LEU A 111 17.66 6.22 -8.49
CA LEU A 111 18.57 6.13 -9.63
C LEU A 111 17.97 6.75 -10.89
N ALA A 112 16.64 6.72 -11.03
CA ALA A 112 15.97 7.46 -12.07
C ALA A 112 16.05 8.96 -11.77
N ALA A 113 16.16 9.79 -12.80
CA ALA A 113 16.15 11.24 -12.62
C ALA A 113 14.79 11.66 -12.06
N HIS A 114 14.74 11.95 -10.75
CA HIS A 114 13.58 12.56 -10.09
C HIS A 114 13.05 13.76 -10.91
N ALA A 115 13.96 14.51 -11.54
CA ALA A 115 13.65 15.61 -12.46
C ALA A 115 12.64 15.22 -13.55
N THR A 116 12.84 14.09 -14.23
CA THR A 116 11.95 13.65 -15.32
C THR A 116 10.52 13.40 -14.87
N PHE A 117 10.32 12.87 -13.65
CA PHE A 117 8.98 12.69 -13.12
C PHE A 117 8.32 14.04 -12.77
N PHE A 118 9.06 14.98 -12.19
CA PHE A 118 8.52 16.30 -11.89
C PHE A 118 8.27 17.13 -13.16
N GLU A 119 9.08 16.96 -14.20
CA GLU A 119 8.85 17.52 -15.54
C GLU A 119 7.55 16.96 -16.14
N LEU A 120 7.31 15.64 -16.02
CA LEU A 120 6.05 15.02 -16.43
C LEU A 120 4.85 15.63 -15.69
N LEU A 121 4.93 15.78 -14.37
CA LEU A 121 3.86 16.42 -13.59
C LEU A 121 3.63 17.88 -14.01
N SER A 122 4.71 18.62 -14.28
CA SER A 122 4.64 20.00 -14.77
C SER A 122 3.95 20.08 -16.12
N SER A 123 4.30 19.18 -17.05
CA SER A 123 3.67 19.06 -18.37
C SER A 123 2.19 18.71 -18.29
N MET A 124 1.83 17.76 -17.41
CA MET A 124 0.43 17.40 -17.15
C MET A 124 -0.37 18.56 -16.57
N ARG A 125 0.26 19.39 -15.71
CA ARG A 125 -0.36 20.62 -15.20
C ARG A 125 -0.56 21.66 -16.30
N HIS A 126 0.46 21.90 -17.12
CA HIS A 126 0.39 22.86 -18.22
C HIS A 126 -0.68 22.47 -19.26
N SER A 127 -0.84 21.17 -19.51
CA SER A 127 -1.84 20.61 -20.43
C SER A 127 -3.25 20.56 -19.84
N GLY A 128 -3.44 20.92 -18.57
CA GLY A 128 -4.73 20.92 -17.89
C GLY A 128 -5.22 19.54 -17.42
N PHE A 129 -4.38 18.50 -17.49
CA PHE A 129 -4.70 17.19 -16.90
C PHE A 129 -4.61 17.23 -15.37
N ILE A 130 -3.77 18.10 -14.81
CA ILE A 130 -3.68 18.38 -13.39
C ILE A 130 -4.04 19.85 -13.17
N GLU A 131 -5.04 20.14 -12.34
CA GLU A 131 -5.36 21.52 -11.97
C GLU A 131 -4.35 22.04 -10.95
N ASP A 132 -4.12 21.23 -9.90
CA ASP A 132 -3.18 21.50 -8.84
C ASP A 132 -2.81 20.21 -8.10
N TYR A 133 -1.74 20.22 -7.31
CA TYR A 133 -1.42 19.09 -6.43
C TYR A 133 -0.63 19.50 -5.20
N GLU A 134 -0.86 18.79 -4.10
CA GLU A 134 0.02 18.79 -2.93
C GLU A 134 0.91 17.54 -2.94
N MET A 135 2.09 17.64 -2.32
CA MET A 135 3.06 16.56 -2.22
C MET A 135 3.60 16.45 -0.80
N ALA A 136 3.74 15.22 -0.31
CA ALA A 136 4.44 14.91 0.92
C ALA A 136 5.33 13.67 0.75
N ILE A 137 6.43 13.62 1.51
CA ILE A 137 7.22 12.39 1.69
C ILE A 137 6.79 11.80 3.02
N PRO A 138 6.31 10.54 3.08
CA PRO A 138 5.91 9.93 4.33
C PRO A 138 7.12 9.75 5.23
N PHE A 139 7.09 10.41 6.38
CA PHE A 139 8.08 10.18 7.43
C PHE A 139 7.75 8.87 8.15
N ARG A 140 8.60 7.86 7.99
CA ARG A 140 8.49 6.61 8.76
C ARG A 140 9.33 6.76 10.03
N SER A 141 8.69 7.08 11.16
CA SER A 141 9.37 6.96 12.45
C SER A 141 9.70 5.48 12.69
N GLU A 142 10.96 5.15 12.93
CA GLU A 142 11.47 3.79 13.19
C GLU A 142 10.99 3.21 14.54
N ARG A 143 9.74 3.39 14.93
CA ARG A 143 9.14 2.53 15.94
C ARG A 143 8.92 1.17 15.28
N ILE A 144 9.89 0.30 15.47
CA ILE A 144 9.86 -1.14 15.19
C ILE A 144 8.43 -1.63 15.45
N GLN A 145 7.70 -1.92 14.37
CA GLN A 145 6.42 -2.58 14.52
C GLN A 145 6.70 -4.02 14.97
N PRO A 146 6.10 -4.50 16.06
CA PRO A 146 6.23 -5.90 16.46
C PRO A 146 5.86 -6.80 15.27
N GLY A 147 6.82 -7.59 14.78
CA GLY A 147 6.60 -8.59 13.72
C GLY A 147 7.01 -8.20 12.30
N ALA A 148 7.61 -7.03 12.06
CA ALA A 148 8.35 -6.84 10.80
C ALA A 148 9.70 -7.57 10.91
N PRO A 149 10.02 -8.56 10.05
CA PRO A 149 11.36 -9.12 10.04
C PRO A 149 12.37 -8.01 9.71
N PRO A 150 13.58 -8.04 10.28
CA PRO A 150 14.64 -7.13 9.90
C PRO A 150 14.83 -7.22 8.37
N PRO A 151 15.15 -6.11 7.68
CA PRO A 151 15.53 -6.19 6.28
C PRO A 151 16.64 -7.24 6.14
N PRO A 152 16.62 -8.08 5.09
CA PRO A 152 17.70 -9.03 4.87
C PRO A 152 19.04 -8.29 4.81
N PRO A 153 20.13 -8.87 5.34
CA PRO A 153 21.46 -8.26 5.23
C PRO A 153 21.78 -8.01 3.76
N SER A 154 22.28 -6.81 3.47
CA SER A 154 22.75 -6.47 2.12
C SER A 154 23.89 -7.41 1.70
N PRO A 155 23.95 -7.81 0.42
CA PRO A 155 25.04 -8.61 -0.12
C PRO A 155 26.38 -7.85 -0.07
#